data_AF-A0A453K2H7-F1
#
_entry.id   AF-A0A453K2H7-F1
#
_cell.length_a   1.000
_cell.length_b   1.000
_cell.length_c   1.000
_cell.angle_alpha   90.00
_cell.angle_beta   90.00
_cell.angle_gamma   90.00
#
_symmetry.space_group_name_H-M   'P 1'
#
loop_
_entity.id
_entity.type
_entity.pdbx_description
1 polymer ?
#
loop_
_entity_poly.entity_id
_entity_poly.type
_entity_poly.pdbx_seq_one_letter_code
_entity_poly.pdbx_strand_id
1 'polypeptide(L)'
;SSAEEVPFGITVRCPTCMVAIAVAQPQHGTQVVSCSKCRYQYELFSGDVTSIESEEVSMDISAFEKALQFINVMKDDLPAAVHSIIRTPSGTARTHRFATKTVELPAQGGERVTISLAAPANAYRQMGPLKIAARSKGFSPGEPMCLTNHVSGEISKLLRVPSKNAGPLFLSPYLVVGAVALLASGDAVSAFIDPSLPRLITATAIASAAVGTTLNQVILPETRKLPQKAVDIVAVQQKLLSQYDMLQSRLKDLKRLVEKEVWMLARMCQLENKILAVGEPSYRARRGRVKRVRKSLETTLLAKIELMESYAKLCSMIEIEVEMDSDVIVAEAATGAERISEQIEQLMEIDSLEEQWRIQAEANDEAERLLGSDSSEALSAESV
;
A
#
# COMPACT_ATOMS: atom_id res chain seq x y z
N SER A 1 6.15 -34.77 -11.49
CA SER A 1 5.99 -33.43 -12.07
C SER A 1 5.48 -32.52 -10.98
N SER A 2 6.34 -31.69 -10.40
CA SER A 2 5.89 -30.60 -9.55
C SER A 2 5.13 -29.64 -10.46
N ALA A 3 3.80 -29.61 -10.35
CA ALA A 3 3.04 -28.53 -10.95
C ALA A 3 3.63 -27.22 -10.39
N GLU A 4 4.09 -26.35 -11.27
CA GLU A 4 4.62 -25.04 -10.90
C GLU A 4 3.47 -24.27 -10.26
N GLU A 5 3.45 -24.18 -8.93
CA GLU A 5 2.40 -23.49 -8.18
C GLU A 5 2.39 -22.03 -8.63
N VAL A 6 1.27 -21.59 -9.20
CA VAL A 6 1.08 -20.20 -9.60
C VAL A 6 0.91 -19.39 -8.31
N PRO A 7 1.79 -18.42 -8.04
CA PRO A 7 1.69 -17.66 -6.79
C PRO A 7 0.49 -16.70 -6.84
N PHE A 8 -0.18 -16.55 -5.71
CA PHE A 8 -1.33 -15.66 -5.53
C PHE A 8 -1.05 -14.20 -5.95
N GLY A 9 0.20 -13.74 -5.82
CA GLY A 9 0.64 -12.41 -6.23
C GLY A 9 0.80 -11.45 -5.04
N ILE A 10 0.85 -10.15 -5.33
CA ILE A 10 1.01 -9.12 -4.29
C ILE A 10 -0.24 -8.26 -4.14
N THR A 11 -0.60 -7.98 -2.88
CA THR A 11 -1.68 -7.05 -2.56
C THR A 11 -1.29 -5.62 -2.95
N VAL A 12 -2.08 -5.00 -3.82
CA VAL A 12 -1.92 -3.60 -4.22
C VAL A 12 -2.81 -2.73 -3.36
N ARG A 13 -2.26 -1.64 -2.82
CA ARG A 13 -2.98 -0.70 -1.95
C ARG A 13 -3.49 0.52 -2.71
N CYS A 14 -4.58 1.10 -2.21
CA CYS A 14 -5.15 2.32 -2.74
C CYS A 14 -4.17 3.49 -2.59
N PRO A 15 -3.85 4.24 -3.67
CA PRO A 15 -2.94 5.38 -3.59
C PRO A 15 -3.49 6.54 -2.76
N THR A 16 -4.80 6.56 -2.48
CA THR A 16 -5.46 7.63 -1.72
C THR A 16 -5.67 7.28 -0.25
N CYS A 17 -6.06 6.04 0.06
CA CYS A 17 -6.46 5.65 1.43
C CYS A 17 -5.75 4.42 1.99
N MET A 18 -4.79 3.85 1.25
CA MET A 18 -3.93 2.73 1.65
C MET A 18 -4.63 1.42 2.00
N VAL A 19 -5.94 1.29 1.75
CA VAL A 19 -6.66 0.01 1.86
C VAL A 19 -6.22 -0.92 0.73
N ALA A 20 -6.09 -2.23 0.99
CA ALA A 20 -5.88 -3.24 -0.03
C ALA A 20 -7.03 -3.22 -1.06
N ILE A 21 -6.73 -3.01 -2.35
CA ILE A 21 -7.75 -2.85 -3.39
C ILE A 21 -7.84 -4.00 -4.37
N ALA A 22 -6.73 -4.70 -4.62
CA ALA A 22 -6.65 -5.79 -5.58
C ALA A 22 -5.38 -6.61 -5.35
N VAL A 23 -5.27 -7.76 -6.04
CA VAL A 23 -4.06 -8.58 -6.06
C VAL A 23 -3.48 -8.57 -7.47
N ALA A 24 -2.21 -8.18 -7.57
CA ALA A 24 -1.48 -8.22 -8.83
C ALA A 24 -0.83 -9.60 -9.01
N GLN A 25 -1.58 -10.51 -9.64
CA GLN A 25 -1.09 -11.84 -10.01
C GLN A 25 -0.05 -11.78 -11.15
N PRO A 26 0.82 -12.80 -11.28
CA PRO A 26 1.79 -12.90 -12.37
C PRO A 26 1.17 -12.87 -13.78
N GLN A 27 -0.03 -13.44 -13.95
CA GLN A 27 -0.74 -13.42 -15.23
C GLN A 27 -1.40 -12.07 -15.57
N HIS A 28 -1.65 -11.20 -14.58
CA HIS A 28 -2.37 -9.95 -14.81
C HIS A 28 -1.45 -8.84 -15.32
N GLY A 29 -1.79 -8.26 -16.47
CA GLY A 29 -1.07 -7.13 -17.05
C GLY A 29 -1.72 -5.77 -16.78
N THR A 30 -3.02 -5.62 -17.03
CA THR A 30 -3.75 -4.37 -16.76
C THR A 30 -5.13 -4.68 -16.20
N GLN A 31 -5.50 -4.01 -15.10
CA GLN A 31 -6.79 -4.19 -14.44
C GLN A 31 -7.37 -2.84 -14.03
N VAL A 32 -8.67 -2.64 -14.21
CA VAL A 32 -9.37 -1.49 -13.64
C VAL A 32 -10.03 -1.92 -12.35
N VAL A 33 -9.63 -1.29 -11.25
CA VAL A 33 -10.08 -1.64 -9.91
C VAL A 33 -10.76 -0.44 -9.26
N SER A 34 -11.63 -0.69 -8.29
CA SER A 34 -12.31 0.37 -7.54
C SER A 34 -12.02 0.23 -6.07
N CYS A 35 -12.04 1.34 -5.32
CA CYS A 35 -11.86 1.32 -3.89
C CYS A 35 -13.19 1.61 -3.17
N SER A 36 -13.62 0.73 -2.28
CA SER A 36 -14.83 0.89 -1.46
C SER A 36 -14.80 2.14 -0.58
N LYS A 37 -13.65 2.42 0.06
CA LYS A 37 -13.48 3.53 0.99
C LYS A 37 -13.47 4.90 0.32
N CYS A 38 -12.64 5.09 -0.71
CA CYS A 38 -12.53 6.39 -1.40
C CYS A 38 -13.49 6.55 -2.59
N ARG A 39 -14.12 5.45 -3.05
CA ARG A 39 -15.09 5.39 -4.14
C ARG A 39 -14.54 5.91 -5.47
N TYR A 40 -13.23 5.77 -5.67
CA TYR A 40 -12.53 6.06 -6.93
C TYR A 40 -12.12 4.77 -7.64
N GLN A 41 -11.92 4.89 -8.96
CA GLN A 41 -11.35 3.86 -9.81
C GLN A 41 -9.88 4.16 -10.11
N TYR A 42 -9.11 3.10 -10.30
CA TYR A 42 -7.70 3.12 -10.61
C TYR A 42 -7.42 2.09 -11.70
N GLU A 43 -6.44 2.38 -12.55
CA GLU A 43 -5.88 1.39 -13.48
C GLU A 43 -4.59 0.87 -12.87
N LEU A 44 -4.54 -0.43 -12.61
CA LEU A 44 -3.33 -1.13 -12.18
C LEU A 44 -2.64 -1.65 -13.42
N PHE A 45 -1.37 -1.28 -13.58
CA PHE A 45 -0.52 -1.74 -14.66
C PHE A 45 0.66 -2.51 -14.06
N SER A 46 0.70 -3.82 -14.27
CA SER A 46 1.65 -4.73 -13.60
C SER A 46 2.60 -5.37 -14.59
N GLY A 47 3.90 -5.26 -14.38
CA GLY A 47 4.88 -5.86 -15.28
C GLY A 47 6.33 -5.72 -14.85
N ASP A 48 7.23 -6.26 -15.67
CA ASP A 48 8.66 -6.31 -15.39
C ASP A 48 9.36 -5.08 -15.95
N VAL A 49 10.19 -4.46 -15.12
CA VAL A 49 10.92 -3.25 -15.49
C VAL A 49 12.03 -3.59 -16.48
N THR A 50 11.96 -3.17 -17.74
CA THR A 50 13.05 -3.45 -18.70
C THR A 50 14.22 -2.48 -18.57
N SER A 51 13.93 -1.21 -18.31
CA SER A 51 14.91 -0.14 -18.18
C SER A 51 14.32 1.00 -17.36
N ILE A 52 15.16 1.71 -16.64
CA ILE A 52 14.81 2.92 -15.90
C ILE A 52 15.76 4.01 -16.34
N GLU A 53 15.21 5.08 -16.92
CA GLU A 53 15.97 6.30 -17.15
C GLU A 53 15.66 7.26 -16.01
N SER A 54 16.69 7.66 -15.26
CA SER A 54 16.56 8.58 -14.14
C SER A 54 17.30 9.87 -14.44
N GLU A 55 16.56 10.97 -14.55
CA GLU A 55 17.15 12.31 -14.58
C GLU A 55 17.02 12.90 -13.17
N GLU A 56 18.16 13.18 -12.52
CA GLU A 56 18.15 14.02 -11.32
C GLU A 56 17.62 15.40 -11.71
N VAL A 57 16.62 15.88 -10.98
CA VAL A 57 16.11 17.23 -11.16
C VAL A 57 17.12 18.18 -10.54
N SER A 58 18.11 18.61 -11.34
CA SER A 58 18.99 19.73 -10.97
C SER A 58 18.11 20.91 -10.56
N MET A 59 18.35 21.46 -9.36
CA MET A 59 17.54 22.52 -8.75
C MET A 59 17.61 23.86 -9.51
N ASP A 60 17.07 23.94 -10.72
CA ASP A 60 16.65 25.22 -11.33
C ASP A 60 15.17 25.45 -11.03
N ILE A 61 14.82 25.37 -9.75
CA ILE A 61 13.51 25.80 -9.25
C ILE A 61 13.50 27.32 -9.34
N SER A 62 12.55 27.88 -10.10
CA SER A 62 12.40 29.33 -10.21
C SER A 62 12.21 29.93 -8.81
N ALA A 63 12.80 31.11 -8.54
CA ALA A 63 12.66 31.80 -7.25
C ALA A 63 11.18 32.01 -6.84
N PHE A 64 10.28 32.02 -7.82
CA PHE A 64 8.84 32.15 -7.66
C PHE A 64 8.17 30.91 -7.04
N GLU A 65 8.58 29.69 -7.41
CA GLU A 65 8.05 28.45 -6.81
C GLU A 65 8.49 28.31 -5.35
N LYS A 66 9.73 28.71 -5.02
CA LYS A 66 10.21 28.80 -3.63
C LYS A 66 9.40 29.81 -2.81
N ALA A 67 9.03 30.93 -3.40
CA ALA A 67 8.20 31.96 -2.75
C ALA A 67 6.74 31.49 -2.52
N LEU A 68 6.16 30.76 -3.45
CA LEU A 68 4.79 30.19 -3.32
C LEU A 68 4.69 29.14 -2.20
N GLN A 69 5.77 28.41 -1.92
CA GLN A 69 5.85 27.47 -0.81
C GLN A 69 5.93 28.19 0.54
N PHE A 70 6.66 29.31 0.62
CA PHE A 70 6.73 30.17 1.81
C PHE A 70 5.36 30.70 2.24
N ILE A 71 4.44 30.88 1.29
CA ILE A 71 3.09 31.39 1.53
C ILE A 71 2.07 30.23 1.73
N ASN A 72 2.53 28.97 1.79
CA ASN A 72 1.70 27.78 2.04
C ASN A 72 0.60 27.54 0.98
N VAL A 73 0.75 28.12 -0.22
CA VAL A 73 -0.22 28.06 -1.33
C VAL A 73 -0.07 26.78 -2.16
N MET A 74 1.16 26.27 -2.31
CA MET A 74 1.43 24.95 -2.89
C MET A 74 1.95 24.00 -1.80
N LYS A 75 1.22 22.91 -1.57
CA LYS A 75 1.56 21.86 -0.58
C LYS A 75 2.22 20.62 -1.22
N ASP A 76 2.56 20.69 -2.50
CA ASP A 76 3.09 19.53 -3.22
C ASP A 76 4.58 19.34 -2.91
N ASP A 77 4.98 18.10 -2.58
CA ASP A 77 6.37 17.72 -2.33
C ASP A 77 7.23 17.97 -3.59
N LEU A 78 8.45 18.48 -3.41
CA LEU A 78 9.38 18.73 -4.52
C LEU A 78 9.91 17.40 -5.10
N PRO A 79 9.88 17.22 -6.43
CA PRO A 79 10.42 16.03 -7.08
C PRO A 79 11.95 16.05 -7.13
N ALA A 80 12.59 14.95 -6.74
CA ALA A 80 14.05 14.80 -6.73
C ALA A 80 14.59 14.18 -8.03
N ALA A 81 13.86 13.23 -8.63
CA ALA A 81 14.25 12.56 -9.87
C ALA A 81 13.03 12.23 -10.72
N VAL A 82 13.20 12.21 -12.05
CA VAL A 82 12.18 11.80 -13.02
C VAL A 82 12.57 10.47 -13.63
N HIS A 83 11.67 9.48 -13.53
CA HIS A 83 11.87 8.12 -14.00
C HIS A 83 10.96 7.79 -15.19
N SER A 84 11.48 7.07 -16.18
CA SER A 84 10.70 6.42 -17.24
C SER A 84 10.79 4.89 -17.08
N ILE A 85 9.66 4.19 -16.93
CA ILE A 85 9.62 2.71 -16.82
C ILE A 85 8.95 2.12 -18.06
N ILE A 86 9.46 0.98 -18.57
CA ILE A 86 8.97 0.29 -19.79
C ILE A 86 8.70 -1.22 -19.54
N ARG A 87 7.54 -1.67 -20.10
CA ARG A 87 7.03 -3.02 -20.47
C ARG A 87 6.22 -3.88 -19.47
N THR A 88 5.06 -4.37 -19.96
CA THR A 88 4.23 -5.42 -19.34
C THR A 88 4.56 -6.81 -19.92
N PRO A 89 4.31 -7.93 -19.19
CA PRO A 89 4.58 -9.30 -19.65
C PRO A 89 3.75 -9.71 -20.87
N SER A 90 2.67 -8.99 -21.15
CA SER A 90 1.73 -9.20 -22.27
C SER A 90 2.26 -8.75 -23.64
N GLY A 91 3.53 -8.34 -23.73
CA GLY A 91 4.15 -7.83 -24.95
C GLY A 91 3.89 -6.34 -25.24
N THR A 92 2.91 -5.73 -24.57
CA THR A 92 2.61 -4.28 -24.65
C THR A 92 3.64 -3.48 -23.86
N ALA A 93 4.25 -2.47 -24.47
CA ALA A 93 5.13 -1.53 -23.78
C ALA A 93 4.39 -0.20 -23.56
N ARG A 94 4.23 0.22 -22.29
CA ARG A 94 3.81 1.58 -21.94
C ARG A 94 4.95 2.24 -21.18
N THR A 95 5.23 3.50 -21.54
CA THR A 95 6.21 4.31 -20.85
C THR A 95 5.47 5.24 -19.89
N HIS A 96 5.73 5.09 -18.59
CA HIS A 96 5.19 6.00 -17.58
C HIS A 96 6.31 6.92 -17.11
N ARG A 97 6.10 8.23 -17.29
CA ARG A 97 7.01 9.27 -16.79
C ARG A 97 6.46 9.81 -15.48
N PHE A 98 7.22 9.69 -14.40
CA PHE A 98 6.82 10.13 -13.07
C PHE A 98 8.02 10.63 -12.28
N ALA A 99 7.76 11.37 -11.20
CA ALA A 99 8.81 11.83 -10.31
C ALA A 99 8.73 11.16 -8.93
N THR A 100 9.85 11.02 -8.24
CA THR A 100 9.95 10.50 -6.87
C THR A 100 10.43 11.58 -5.92
N LYS A 101 10.06 11.45 -4.63
CA LYS A 101 10.53 12.36 -3.57
C LYS A 101 12.00 12.15 -3.24
N THR A 102 12.49 10.93 -3.38
CA THR A 102 13.88 10.53 -3.15
C THR A 102 14.59 10.27 -4.48
N VAL A 103 15.92 10.36 -4.47
CA VAL A 103 16.77 10.02 -5.63
C VAL A 103 16.84 8.49 -5.82
N GLU A 104 16.51 7.72 -4.77
CA GLU A 104 16.50 6.27 -4.80
C GLU A 104 15.51 5.73 -5.84
N LEU A 105 15.98 4.72 -6.57
CA LEU A 105 15.18 4.01 -7.56
C LEU A 105 14.11 3.17 -6.84
N PRO A 106 12.82 3.35 -7.16
CA PRO A 106 11.75 2.59 -6.51
C PRO A 106 11.71 1.11 -6.95
N ALA A 107 12.44 0.76 -8.00
CA ALA A 107 12.62 -0.60 -8.52
C ALA A 107 13.91 -0.72 -9.32
N GLN A 108 14.37 -1.93 -9.56
CA GLN A 108 15.52 -2.24 -10.42
C GLN A 108 15.08 -2.87 -11.75
N GLY A 109 15.95 -2.82 -12.76
CA GLY A 109 15.72 -3.53 -14.02
C GLY A 109 15.59 -5.04 -13.78
N GLY A 110 14.53 -5.63 -14.32
CA GLY A 110 14.14 -7.03 -14.15
C GLY A 110 13.16 -7.28 -13.00
N GLU A 111 12.91 -6.29 -12.13
CA GLU A 111 11.92 -6.44 -11.05
C GLU A 111 10.49 -6.24 -11.56
N ARG A 112 9.56 -7.00 -11.00
CA ARG A 112 8.14 -6.83 -11.28
C ARG A 112 7.54 -5.74 -10.39
N VAL A 113 6.78 -4.84 -11.00
CA VAL A 113 6.14 -3.70 -10.33
C VAL A 113 4.69 -3.57 -10.75
N THR A 114 3.86 -2.98 -9.88
CA THR A 114 2.53 -2.48 -10.25
C THR A 114 2.50 -0.97 -10.11
N ILE A 115 2.19 -0.28 -11.20
CA ILE A 115 1.93 1.16 -11.21
C ILE A 115 0.43 1.37 -11.09
N SER A 116 0.02 2.10 -10.04
CA SER A 116 -1.37 2.53 -9.88
C SER A 116 -1.56 3.89 -10.56
N LEU A 117 -2.45 3.92 -11.53
CA LEU A 117 -2.75 5.07 -12.37
C LEU A 117 -4.16 5.60 -12.03
N ALA A 118 -4.35 6.90 -12.19
CA ALA A 118 -5.67 7.50 -12.09
C ALA A 118 -6.59 6.98 -13.21
N ALA A 119 -7.89 6.79 -12.89
CA ALA A 119 -8.89 6.21 -13.80
C ALA A 119 -8.75 6.70 -15.27
N PRO A 120 -8.62 5.78 -16.24
CA PRO A 120 -8.37 6.12 -17.63
C PRO A 120 -9.58 6.83 -18.24
N ALA A 121 -9.36 7.54 -19.34
CA ALA A 121 -10.40 8.39 -19.94
C ALA A 121 -11.63 7.61 -20.44
N ASN A 122 -11.44 6.32 -20.76
CA ASN A 122 -12.49 5.40 -21.21
C ASN A 122 -13.29 4.76 -20.05
N ALA A 123 -12.78 4.80 -18.81
CA ALA A 123 -13.49 4.35 -17.62
C ALA A 123 -14.46 5.44 -17.10
N TYR A 124 -15.48 5.76 -17.90
CA TYR A 124 -16.52 6.71 -17.55
C TYR A 124 -17.86 6.03 -17.31
N ARG A 125 -18.65 6.60 -16.41
CA ARG A 125 -20.07 6.27 -16.27
C ARG A 125 -20.90 7.26 -17.05
N GLN A 126 -21.90 6.76 -17.74
CA GLN A 126 -22.86 7.59 -18.44
C GLN A 126 -24.02 7.92 -17.47
N MET A 127 -24.10 9.17 -17.02
CA MET A 127 -25.21 9.70 -16.24
C MET A 127 -26.00 10.64 -17.16
N GLY A 128 -26.96 10.07 -17.89
CA GLY A 128 -27.69 10.81 -18.94
C GLY A 128 -26.73 11.31 -20.03
N PRO A 129 -26.74 12.60 -20.41
CA PRO A 129 -25.83 13.14 -21.42
C PRO A 129 -24.39 13.33 -20.93
N LEU A 130 -24.12 13.18 -19.62
CA LEU A 130 -22.82 13.45 -19.02
C LEU A 130 -22.01 12.17 -18.83
N LYS A 131 -20.74 12.20 -19.23
CA LYS A 131 -19.75 11.15 -18.95
C LYS A 131 -18.91 11.56 -17.76
N ILE A 132 -19.05 10.85 -16.63
CA ILE A 132 -18.34 11.15 -15.39
C ILE A 132 -17.40 9.99 -15.07
N ALA A 133 -16.10 10.29 -15.02
CA ALA A 133 -15.09 9.34 -14.57
C ALA A 133 -14.97 9.40 -13.04
N ALA A 134 -14.94 8.22 -12.40
CA ALA A 134 -14.82 8.13 -10.95
C ALA A 134 -13.37 8.31 -10.49
N ARG A 135 -12.80 9.50 -10.67
CA ARG A 135 -11.36 9.78 -10.55
C ARG A 135 -11.01 10.50 -9.25
N SER A 136 -9.83 10.17 -8.71
CA SER A 136 -9.16 10.91 -7.64
C SER A 136 -9.02 12.41 -7.97
N LYS A 137 -9.08 13.25 -6.92
CA LYS A 137 -9.01 14.71 -7.07
C LYS A 137 -7.61 15.13 -7.50
N GLY A 138 -7.50 16.05 -8.46
CA GLY A 138 -6.23 16.65 -8.87
C GLY A 138 -5.42 15.86 -9.91
N PHE A 139 -5.86 14.67 -10.30
CA PHE A 139 -5.15 13.81 -11.27
C PHE A 139 -5.79 13.82 -12.66
N SER A 140 -4.92 13.77 -13.67
CA SER A 140 -5.27 13.58 -15.08
C SER A 140 -5.54 12.09 -15.37
N PRO A 141 -6.30 11.74 -16.43
CA PRO A 141 -6.51 10.34 -16.79
C PRO A 141 -5.18 9.64 -17.08
N GLY A 142 -4.95 8.45 -16.52
CA GLY A 142 -3.72 7.68 -16.74
C GLY A 142 -2.48 8.27 -16.07
N GLU A 143 -2.64 9.22 -15.16
CA GLU A 143 -1.52 9.80 -14.41
C GLU A 143 -1.05 8.82 -13.32
N PRO A 144 0.27 8.52 -13.23
CA PRO A 144 0.82 7.62 -12.22
C PRO A 144 0.75 8.23 -10.81
N MET A 145 0.28 7.43 -9.84
CA MET A 145 0.04 7.86 -8.46
C MET A 145 0.94 7.16 -7.45
N CYS A 146 1.13 5.85 -7.58
CA CYS A 146 2.06 5.08 -6.75
C CYS A 146 2.62 3.89 -7.53
N LEU A 147 3.75 3.38 -7.07
CA LEU A 147 4.41 2.16 -7.55
C LEU A 147 4.53 1.19 -6.39
N THR A 148 4.11 -0.05 -6.60
CA THR A 148 4.31 -1.15 -5.66
C THR A 148 5.34 -2.11 -6.24
N ASN A 149 6.44 -2.33 -5.53
CA ASN A 149 7.46 -3.31 -5.91
C ASN A 149 7.06 -4.70 -5.40
N HIS A 150 7.07 -5.71 -6.29
CA HIS A 150 6.62 -7.06 -5.94
C HIS A 150 7.65 -7.84 -5.14
N VAL A 151 8.93 -7.48 -5.27
CA VAL A 151 10.06 -8.13 -4.58
C VAL A 151 10.20 -7.59 -3.16
N SER A 152 10.27 -6.27 -3.01
CA SER A 152 10.43 -5.64 -1.69
C SER A 152 9.11 -5.46 -0.95
N GLY A 153 7.98 -5.42 -1.66
CA GLY A 153 6.68 -5.05 -1.11
C GLY A 153 6.53 -3.56 -0.79
N GLU A 154 7.52 -2.74 -1.16
CA GLU A 154 7.54 -1.32 -0.88
C GLU A 154 6.58 -0.55 -1.80
N ILE A 155 5.92 0.46 -1.24
CA ILE A 155 5.01 1.34 -1.97
C ILE A 155 5.64 2.73 -2.04
N SER A 156 6.06 3.10 -3.24
CA SER A 156 6.61 4.42 -3.56
C SER A 156 5.52 5.35 -4.09
N LYS A 157 5.34 6.51 -3.46
CA LYS A 157 4.43 7.55 -3.95
C LYS A 157 5.04 8.27 -5.14
N LEU A 158 4.28 8.37 -6.22
CA LEU A 158 4.71 9.04 -7.45
C LEU A 158 4.16 10.46 -7.51
N LEU A 159 5.00 11.38 -7.96
CA LEU A 159 4.73 12.80 -8.11
C LEU A 159 4.64 13.15 -9.60
N ARG A 160 3.94 14.25 -9.88
CA ARG A 160 3.85 14.81 -11.23
C ARG A 160 5.22 15.32 -11.66
N VAL A 161 5.60 14.99 -12.89
CA VAL A 161 6.83 15.47 -13.50
C VAL A 161 6.74 16.99 -13.70
N PRO A 162 7.73 17.77 -13.24
CA PRO A 162 7.84 19.18 -13.58
C PRO A 162 7.89 19.34 -15.10
N SER A 163 6.97 20.10 -15.67
CA SER A 163 6.97 20.38 -17.09
C SER A 163 8.10 21.34 -17.44
N LYS A 164 9.15 20.85 -18.12
CA LYS A 164 10.29 21.66 -18.61
C LYS A 164 9.89 22.79 -19.58
N ASN A 165 8.65 22.76 -20.10
CA ASN A 165 8.11 23.72 -21.08
C ASN A 165 6.78 24.38 -20.64
N ALA A 166 6.46 24.44 -19.33
CA ALA A 166 5.38 25.32 -18.91
C ALA A 166 5.89 26.76 -18.94
N GLY A 167 5.53 27.51 -19.99
CA GLY A 167 5.53 28.96 -19.91
C GLY A 167 4.72 29.42 -18.68
N PRO A 168 4.97 30.63 -18.16
CA PRO A 168 4.54 31.07 -16.82
C PRO A 168 3.02 31.31 -16.65
N LEU A 169 2.16 30.65 -17.42
CA LEU A 169 0.72 30.94 -17.52
C LEU A 169 -0.17 29.73 -17.25
N PHE A 170 0.20 28.85 -16.31
CA PHE A 170 -0.82 28.04 -15.62
C PHE A 170 -1.46 28.89 -14.53
N LEU A 171 -2.31 29.83 -14.96
CA LEU A 171 -3.19 30.55 -14.06
C LEU A 171 -4.14 29.54 -13.42
N SER A 172 -3.92 29.33 -12.12
CA SER A 172 -4.91 28.75 -11.21
C SER A 172 -6.31 29.32 -11.54
N PRO A 173 -7.38 28.50 -11.58
CA PRO A 173 -8.74 28.97 -11.85
C PRO A 173 -9.19 30.10 -10.90
N TYR A 174 -8.57 30.20 -9.71
CA TYR A 174 -8.84 31.26 -8.74
C TYR A 174 -8.25 32.61 -9.16
N LEU A 175 -7.17 32.65 -9.93
CA LEU A 175 -6.55 33.89 -10.39
C LEU A 175 -7.26 34.48 -11.61
N VAL A 176 -7.91 33.65 -12.43
CA VAL A 176 -8.71 34.12 -13.58
C VAL A 176 -9.94 34.89 -13.11
N VAL A 177 -10.57 34.47 -12.00
CA VAL A 177 -11.71 35.21 -11.40
C VAL A 177 -11.25 36.56 -10.82
N GLY A 178 -10.05 36.62 -10.23
CA GLY A 178 -9.47 37.88 -9.74
C GLY A 178 -9.07 38.85 -10.86
N ALA A 179 -8.52 38.34 -11.97
CA ALA A 179 -8.09 39.17 -13.10
C ALA A 179 -9.27 39.75 -13.91
N VAL A 180 -10.39 39.03 -14.02
CA VAL A 180 -11.61 39.54 -14.69
C VAL A 180 -12.30 40.61 -13.83
N ALA A 181 -12.22 40.53 -12.50
CA ALA A 181 -12.75 41.57 -11.61
C ALA A 181 -11.90 42.87 -11.61
N LEU A 182 -10.58 42.75 -11.78
CA LEU A 182 -9.65 43.88 -11.83
C LEU A 182 -9.64 44.61 -13.19
N LEU A 183 -9.99 43.93 -14.28
CA LEU A 183 -10.15 44.55 -15.60
C LEU A 183 -11.52 45.20 -15.82
N ALA A 184 -12.50 44.95 -14.94
CA ALA A 184 -13.81 45.60 -14.96
C ALA A 184 -13.86 46.91 -14.13
N SER A 185 -12.74 47.34 -13.53
CA SER A 185 -12.65 48.54 -12.69
C SER A 185 -11.55 49.52 -13.15
N GLY A 186 -11.33 49.63 -14.47
CA GLY A 186 -10.41 50.60 -15.06
C GLY A 186 -11.06 51.42 -16.18
N ASP A 187 -11.37 52.67 -15.85
CA ASP A 187 -11.63 53.85 -16.68
C ASP A 187 -12.75 53.82 -17.75
N ALA A 188 -13.93 54.23 -17.29
CA ALA A 188 -14.83 55.07 -18.08
C ALA A 188 -14.30 56.51 -18.09
N VAL A 189 -14.14 57.15 -19.26
CA VAL A 189 -14.59 58.52 -19.62
C VAL A 189 -14.36 58.80 -21.14
N SER A 190 -15.40 59.36 -21.77
CA SER A 190 -15.50 60.01 -23.11
C SER A 190 -15.75 59.08 -24.32
N ALA A 191 -16.73 59.29 -25.20
CA ALA A 191 -17.61 60.42 -25.46
C ALA A 191 -18.96 59.99 -26.10
N PHE A 192 -20.02 60.68 -25.67
CA PHE A 192 -21.25 61.13 -26.34
C PHE A 192 -21.74 60.54 -27.70
N ILE A 193 -23.02 60.11 -27.67
CA ILE A 193 -24.12 60.06 -28.68
C ILE A 193 -24.17 58.89 -29.70
N ASP A 194 -25.11 57.95 -29.50
CA ASP A 194 -26.38 57.79 -30.27
C ASP A 194 -27.13 56.48 -29.85
N PRO A 195 -28.39 56.49 -29.35
CA PRO A 195 -29.06 55.30 -28.82
C PRO A 195 -30.01 54.61 -29.82
N SER A 196 -29.66 54.47 -31.09
CA SER A 196 -30.55 53.80 -32.07
C SER A 196 -29.88 52.97 -33.17
N LEU A 197 -28.84 52.18 -32.87
CA LEU A 197 -28.36 51.17 -33.83
C LEU A 197 -27.76 49.92 -33.16
N PRO A 198 -28.22 48.71 -33.49
CA PRO A 198 -27.58 47.47 -33.08
C PRO A 198 -26.40 47.19 -34.01
N ARG A 199 -25.16 47.27 -33.51
CA ARG A 199 -23.98 46.81 -34.24
C ARG A 199 -23.21 45.77 -33.42
N LEU A 200 -23.38 44.52 -33.87
CA LEU A 200 -22.46 43.41 -33.66
C LEU A 200 -21.02 43.87 -33.93
N ILE A 201 -20.15 43.80 -32.93
CA ILE A 201 -18.70 43.83 -33.16
C ILE A 201 -18.14 42.50 -32.68
N THR A 202 -18.09 41.58 -33.64
CA THR A 202 -17.17 40.45 -33.68
C THR A 202 -15.73 40.96 -33.64
N ALA A 203 -15.01 40.66 -32.56
CA ALA A 203 -13.56 40.73 -32.54
C ALA A 203 -13.01 39.30 -32.47
N THR A 204 -12.79 38.72 -33.66
CA THR A 204 -12.03 37.49 -33.86
C THR A 204 -10.55 37.80 -33.78
N ALA A 205 -9.87 37.26 -32.76
CA ALA A 205 -8.44 36.96 -32.84
C ALA A 205 -8.29 35.44 -32.82
N ILE A 206 -8.16 34.86 -34.01
CA ILE A 206 -7.81 33.45 -34.18
C ILE A 206 -6.32 33.33 -33.86
N ALA A 207 -6.00 32.76 -32.70
CA ALA A 207 -4.74 32.06 -32.49
C ALA A 207 -5.09 30.57 -32.40
N SER A 208 -4.81 29.85 -33.48
CA SER A 208 -4.93 28.41 -33.59
C SER A 208 -3.97 27.72 -32.62
N ALA A 209 -4.47 27.40 -31.43
CA ALA A 209 -3.95 26.34 -30.59
C ALA A 209 -5.07 25.30 -30.45
N ALA A 210 -4.75 24.03 -30.68
CA ALA A 210 -5.70 22.93 -30.66
C ALA A 210 -6.39 22.81 -29.30
N VAL A 211 -7.57 23.41 -29.16
CA VAL A 211 -8.44 23.24 -28.00
C VAL A 211 -9.21 21.93 -28.18
N GLY A 212 -8.56 20.82 -27.84
CA GLY A 212 -9.23 19.57 -27.58
C GLY A 212 -10.05 19.68 -26.28
N THR A 213 -11.35 19.95 -26.42
CA THR A 213 -12.43 19.57 -25.50
C THR A 213 -12.07 19.32 -24.02
N THR A 214 -11.76 20.38 -23.26
CA THR A 214 -11.71 20.34 -21.77
C THR A 214 -12.87 21.10 -21.14
N LEU A 215 -14.11 20.77 -21.49
CA LEU A 215 -15.29 21.23 -20.75
C LEU A 215 -15.84 20.06 -19.92
N ASN A 216 -15.16 19.73 -18.81
CA ASN A 216 -15.73 18.84 -17.80
C ASN A 216 -15.14 19.04 -16.39
N GLN A 217 -14.63 20.25 -16.08
CA GLN A 217 -13.98 20.51 -14.78
C GLN A 217 -14.66 21.56 -13.90
N VAL A 218 -15.76 22.17 -14.35
CA VAL A 218 -16.38 23.24 -13.58
C VAL A 218 -17.66 22.70 -12.93
N ILE A 219 -17.54 22.47 -11.61
CA ILE A 219 -18.62 22.28 -10.64
C ILE A 219 -19.24 20.88 -10.61
N LEU A 220 -18.61 19.99 -9.82
CA LEU A 220 -19.23 19.16 -8.78
C LEU A 220 -18.16 18.22 -8.18
N PRO A 221 -17.58 18.53 -7.01
CA PRO A 221 -16.50 17.72 -6.42
C PRO A 221 -16.96 16.34 -5.91
N GLU A 222 -18.26 16.14 -5.70
CA GLU A 222 -18.84 14.90 -5.17
C GLU A 222 -19.34 13.92 -6.24
N THR A 223 -19.52 14.35 -7.50
CA THR A 223 -20.04 13.48 -8.57
C THR A 223 -18.99 12.53 -9.14
N ARG A 224 -17.70 12.73 -8.83
CA ARG A 224 -16.61 11.82 -9.25
C ARG A 224 -16.47 10.57 -8.36
N LYS A 225 -17.41 10.30 -7.45
CA LYS A 225 -17.40 9.09 -6.62
C LYS A 225 -18.35 8.04 -7.20
N LEU A 226 -17.96 6.77 -7.19
CA LEU A 226 -18.84 5.65 -7.52
C LEU A 226 -20.02 5.62 -6.53
N PRO A 227 -21.26 5.26 -6.92
CA PRO A 227 -22.38 5.05 -6.00
C PRO A 227 -22.10 3.88 -5.06
N GLN A 228 -22.65 3.94 -3.84
CA GLN A 228 -22.37 2.96 -2.78
C GLN A 228 -22.67 1.52 -3.22
N LYS A 229 -23.86 1.31 -3.83
CA LYS A 229 -24.29 0.00 -4.36
C LYS A 229 -23.30 -0.66 -5.33
N ALA A 230 -22.47 0.12 -6.03
CA ALA A 230 -21.51 -0.42 -6.98
C ALA A 230 -20.17 -0.81 -6.34
N VAL A 231 -19.95 -0.49 -5.06
CA VAL A 231 -18.69 -0.75 -4.35
C VAL A 231 -18.89 -1.66 -3.14
N ASP A 232 -20.13 -2.04 -2.81
CA ASP A 232 -20.44 -2.92 -1.68
C ASP A 232 -19.87 -4.34 -1.90
N ILE A 233 -19.96 -4.89 -3.12
CA ILE A 233 -19.33 -6.18 -3.48
C ILE A 233 -17.81 -6.09 -3.34
N VAL A 234 -17.24 -5.00 -3.85
CA VAL A 234 -15.80 -4.74 -3.80
C VAL A 234 -15.32 -4.54 -2.35
N ALA A 235 -16.19 -4.08 -1.44
CA ALA A 235 -15.85 -3.90 -0.04
C ALA A 235 -15.57 -5.25 0.65
N VAL A 236 -16.31 -6.31 0.32
CA VAL A 236 -16.10 -7.65 0.88
C VAL A 236 -14.72 -8.19 0.47
N GLN A 237 -14.39 -8.11 -0.82
CA GLN A 237 -13.07 -8.53 -1.31
C GLN A 237 -11.94 -7.72 -0.67
N GLN A 238 -12.10 -6.41 -0.52
CA GLN A 238 -11.10 -5.56 0.11
C GLN A 238 -10.91 -5.85 1.60
N LYS A 239 -11.98 -6.27 2.29
CA LYS A 239 -11.89 -6.75 3.67
C LYS A 239 -11.05 -8.03 3.75
N LEU A 240 -11.33 -9.01 2.89
CA LEU A 240 -10.55 -10.25 2.82
C LEU A 240 -9.07 -9.98 2.53
N LEU A 241 -8.75 -9.10 1.57
CA LEU A 241 -7.36 -8.72 1.28
C LEU A 241 -6.68 -8.01 2.46
N SER A 242 -7.42 -7.19 3.21
CA SER A 242 -6.87 -6.57 4.42
C SER A 242 -6.57 -7.59 5.53
N GLN A 243 -7.42 -8.62 5.64
CA GLN A 243 -7.19 -9.75 6.55
C GLN A 243 -5.99 -10.59 6.10
N TYR A 244 -5.86 -10.84 4.79
CA TYR A 244 -4.72 -11.54 4.21
C TYR A 244 -3.38 -10.84 4.51
N ASP A 245 -3.31 -9.52 4.29
CA ASP A 245 -2.12 -8.71 4.62
C ASP A 245 -1.74 -8.85 6.11
N MET A 246 -2.74 -8.83 6.99
CA MET A 246 -2.54 -9.01 8.44
C MET A 246 -1.99 -10.40 8.75
N LEU A 247 -2.60 -11.46 8.20
CA LEU A 247 -2.16 -12.85 8.41
C LEU A 247 -0.74 -13.08 7.87
N GLN A 248 -0.41 -12.56 6.69
CA GLN A 248 0.95 -12.61 6.16
C GLN A 248 1.95 -11.90 7.07
N SER A 249 1.59 -10.74 7.64
CA SER A 249 2.47 -10.04 8.58
C SER A 249 2.75 -10.88 9.83
N ARG A 250 1.72 -11.53 10.39
CA ARG A 250 1.84 -12.43 11.54
C ARG A 250 2.69 -13.67 11.23
N LEU A 251 2.50 -14.27 10.06
CA LEU A 251 3.33 -15.38 9.58
C LEU A 251 4.81 -14.99 9.46
N LYS A 252 5.12 -13.81 8.94
CA LYS A 252 6.49 -13.29 8.86
C LYS A 252 7.11 -13.11 10.25
N ASP A 253 6.34 -12.58 11.20
CA ASP A 253 6.80 -12.42 12.58
C ASP A 253 7.04 -13.76 13.27
N LEU A 254 6.10 -14.71 13.15
CA LEU A 254 6.25 -16.06 13.69
C LEU A 254 7.44 -16.80 13.09
N LYS A 255 7.63 -16.72 11.77
CA LYS A 255 8.80 -17.30 11.08
C LYS A 255 10.10 -16.80 11.70
N ARG A 256 10.23 -15.49 11.92
CA ARG A 256 11.42 -14.89 12.53
C ARG A 256 11.63 -15.34 13.99
N LEU A 257 10.57 -15.60 14.74
CA LEU A 257 10.66 -16.14 16.10
C LEU A 257 11.08 -17.61 16.09
N VAL A 258 10.49 -18.42 15.21
CA VAL A 258 10.83 -19.83 15.02
C VAL A 258 12.29 -20.00 14.58
N GLU A 259 12.78 -19.18 13.65
CA GLU A 259 14.19 -19.20 13.22
C GLU A 259 15.16 -19.02 14.40
N LYS A 260 14.86 -18.08 15.30
CA LYS A 260 15.67 -17.84 16.52
C LYS A 260 15.62 -19.04 17.46
N GLU A 261 14.44 -19.60 17.70
CA GLU A 261 14.26 -20.75 18.59
C GLU A 261 14.88 -22.03 18.06
N VAL A 262 14.81 -22.29 16.76
CA VAL A 262 15.51 -23.40 16.09
C VAL A 262 17.01 -23.26 16.28
N TRP A 263 17.55 -22.04 16.16
CA TRP A 263 18.97 -21.80 16.39
C TRP A 263 19.37 -22.05 17.85
N MET A 264 18.55 -21.61 18.81
CA MET A 264 18.76 -21.91 20.23
C MET A 264 18.69 -23.41 20.51
N LEU A 265 17.75 -24.13 19.91
CA LEU A 265 17.61 -25.58 20.04
C LEU A 265 18.86 -26.29 19.53
N ALA A 266 19.35 -25.93 18.34
CA ALA A 266 20.59 -26.46 17.78
C ALA A 266 21.78 -26.21 18.71
N ARG A 267 21.86 -25.02 19.32
CA ARG A 267 22.90 -24.69 20.29
C ARG A 267 22.80 -25.53 21.57
N MET A 268 21.59 -25.81 22.06
CA MET A 268 21.38 -26.68 23.23
C MET A 268 21.77 -28.13 22.93
N CYS A 269 21.41 -28.66 21.75
CA CYS A 269 21.85 -29.98 21.29
C CYS A 269 23.38 -30.08 21.21
N GLN A 270 24.03 -29.05 20.64
CA GLN A 270 25.49 -29.00 20.58
C GLN A 270 26.12 -28.98 21.99
N LEU A 271 25.54 -28.26 22.93
CA LEU A 271 26.02 -28.19 24.31
C LEU A 271 25.84 -29.53 25.04
N GLU A 272 24.71 -30.20 24.85
CA GLU A 272 24.46 -31.55 25.38
C GLU A 272 25.52 -32.54 24.89
N ASN A 273 25.82 -32.54 23.58
CA ASN A 273 26.86 -33.39 22.99
C ASN A 273 28.26 -33.09 23.56
N LYS A 274 28.60 -31.81 23.75
CA LYS A 274 29.88 -31.42 24.38
C LYS A 274 29.98 -31.90 25.82
N ILE A 275 28.89 -31.83 26.59
CA ILE A 275 28.85 -32.34 27.97
C ILE A 275 29.06 -33.86 27.99
N LEU A 276 28.41 -34.58 27.07
CA LEU A 276 28.60 -36.03 26.94
C LEU A 276 30.04 -36.42 26.59
N ALA A 277 30.72 -35.63 25.73
CA ALA A 277 32.10 -35.88 25.33
C ALA A 277 33.12 -35.67 26.46
N VAL A 278 32.89 -34.71 27.38
CA VAL A 278 33.82 -34.39 28.48
C VAL A 278 33.63 -35.33 29.69
N GLY A 279 32.48 -35.98 29.81
CA GLY A 279 32.16 -36.95 30.87
C GLY A 279 31.04 -36.48 31.81
N GLU A 280 30.14 -37.42 32.14
CA GLU A 280 28.91 -37.17 32.91
C GLU A 280 29.08 -36.71 34.38
N PRO A 281 30.04 -37.24 35.18
CA PRO A 281 30.00 -37.06 36.64
C PRO A 281 30.08 -35.59 37.09
N SER A 282 30.93 -34.80 36.45
CA SER A 282 31.17 -33.39 36.79
C SER A 282 30.11 -32.43 36.22
N TYR A 283 29.31 -32.86 35.24
CA TYR A 283 28.34 -32.01 34.53
C TYR A 283 26.89 -32.48 34.61
N ARG A 284 26.58 -33.53 35.39
CA ARG A 284 25.23 -34.13 35.51
C ARG A 284 24.12 -33.10 35.74
N ALA A 285 24.29 -32.19 36.70
CA ALA A 285 23.28 -31.15 37.00
C ALA A 285 23.07 -30.17 35.84
N ARG A 286 24.15 -29.82 35.12
CA ARG A 286 24.10 -28.94 33.95
C ARG A 286 23.43 -29.65 32.77
N ARG A 287 23.73 -30.93 32.54
CA ARG A 287 23.04 -31.76 31.54
C ARG A 287 21.53 -31.81 31.79
N GLY A 288 21.12 -32.00 33.05
CA GLY A 288 19.71 -31.99 33.44
C GLY A 288 19.00 -30.68 33.05
N ARG A 289 19.64 -29.52 33.28
CA ARG A 289 19.11 -28.22 32.85
C ARG A 289 19.04 -28.08 31.34
N VAL A 290 20.12 -28.41 30.62
CA VAL A 290 20.16 -28.33 29.16
C VAL A 290 19.07 -29.21 28.53
N LYS A 291 18.86 -30.42 29.06
CA LYS A 291 17.81 -31.34 28.58
C LYS A 291 16.40 -30.79 28.83
N ARG A 292 16.16 -30.10 29.95
CA ARG A 292 14.87 -29.44 30.21
C ARG A 292 14.62 -28.28 29.24
N VAL A 293 15.61 -27.42 29.05
CA VAL A 293 15.53 -26.31 28.08
C VAL A 293 15.30 -26.84 26.67
N ARG A 294 16.03 -27.89 26.26
CA ARG A 294 15.85 -28.53 24.95
C ARG A 294 14.40 -28.99 24.74
N LYS A 295 13.85 -29.75 25.70
CA LYS A 295 12.46 -30.23 25.62
C LYS A 295 11.44 -29.09 25.60
N SER A 296 11.66 -28.05 26.40
CA SER A 296 10.79 -26.87 26.42
C SER A 296 10.82 -26.14 25.08
N LEU A 297 12.00 -25.94 24.48
CA LEU A 297 12.12 -25.36 23.13
C LEU A 297 11.44 -26.22 22.07
N GLU A 298 11.58 -27.56 22.13
CA GLU A 298 10.88 -28.47 21.22
C GLU A 298 9.35 -28.33 21.32
N THR A 299 8.80 -28.29 22.54
CA THR A 299 7.36 -28.11 22.73
C THR A 299 6.86 -26.75 22.24
N THR A 300 7.60 -25.67 22.52
CA THR A 300 7.24 -24.32 22.05
C THR A 300 7.32 -24.21 20.53
N LEU A 301 8.34 -24.80 19.91
CA LEU A 301 8.50 -24.81 18.45
C LEU A 301 7.36 -25.56 17.76
N LEU A 302 6.93 -26.70 18.29
CA LEU A 302 5.80 -27.46 17.74
C LEU A 302 4.50 -26.64 17.76
N ALA A 303 4.17 -26.03 18.90
CA ALA A 303 2.98 -25.17 19.01
C ALA A 303 3.01 -24.00 18.01
N LYS A 304 4.16 -23.36 17.84
CA LYS A 304 4.31 -22.26 16.86
C LYS A 304 4.19 -22.72 15.41
N ILE A 305 4.68 -23.91 15.08
CA ILE A 305 4.53 -24.49 13.74
C ILE A 305 3.05 -24.79 13.48
N GLU A 306 2.32 -25.36 14.45
CA GLU A 306 0.87 -25.60 14.34
C GLU A 306 0.08 -24.29 14.15
N LEU A 307 0.46 -23.23 14.86
CA LEU A 307 -0.11 -21.89 14.69
C LEU A 307 0.19 -21.33 13.29
N MET A 308 1.42 -21.48 12.79
CA MET A 308 1.79 -21.09 11.43
C MET A 308 0.99 -21.86 10.37
N GLU A 309 0.79 -23.16 10.54
CA GLU A 309 -0.05 -23.97 9.65
C GLU A 309 -1.50 -23.50 9.65
N SER A 310 -2.04 -23.14 10.81
CA SER A 310 -3.40 -22.61 10.96
C SER A 310 -3.56 -21.26 10.25
N TYR A 311 -2.59 -20.36 10.40
CA TYR A 311 -2.57 -19.09 9.67
C TYR A 311 -2.40 -19.28 8.15
N ALA A 312 -1.53 -20.19 7.72
CA ALA A 312 -1.34 -20.49 6.30
C ALA A 312 -2.62 -21.05 5.67
N LYS A 313 -3.36 -21.90 6.38
CA LYS A 313 -4.67 -22.41 5.93
C LYS A 313 -5.69 -21.29 5.73
N LEU A 314 -5.74 -20.32 6.65
CA LEU A 314 -6.62 -19.16 6.51
C LEU A 314 -6.21 -18.27 5.32
N CYS A 315 -4.90 -18.09 5.09
CA CYS A 315 -4.42 -17.44 3.88
C CYS A 315 -4.93 -18.16 2.62
N SER A 316 -4.76 -19.47 2.50
CA SER A 316 -5.26 -20.23 1.35
C SER A 316 -6.78 -20.16 1.19
N MET A 317 -7.55 -20.13 2.28
CA MET A 317 -9.00 -19.91 2.22
C MET A 317 -9.35 -18.55 1.63
N ILE A 318 -8.63 -17.49 2.02
CA ILE A 318 -8.81 -16.16 1.44
C ILE A 318 -8.38 -16.14 -0.04
N GLU A 319 -7.28 -16.80 -0.38
CA GLU A 319 -6.79 -16.86 -1.76
C GLU A 319 -7.85 -17.47 -2.68
N ILE A 320 -8.43 -18.60 -2.27
CA ILE A 320 -9.54 -19.25 -3.00
C ILE A 320 -10.73 -18.30 -3.12
N GLU A 321 -11.17 -17.66 -2.03
CA GLU A 321 -12.33 -16.75 -2.05
C GLU A 321 -12.10 -15.51 -2.94
N VAL A 322 -10.87 -15.03 -3.03
CA VAL A 322 -10.49 -13.89 -3.88
C VAL A 322 -10.33 -14.29 -5.35
N GLU A 323 -9.84 -15.50 -5.62
CA GLU A 323 -9.63 -16.04 -6.97
C GLU A 323 -10.90 -16.62 -7.59
N MET A 324 -11.84 -17.08 -6.77
CA MET A 324 -13.16 -17.46 -7.23
C MET A 324 -13.84 -16.22 -7.82
N ASP A 325 -14.10 -16.25 -9.14
CA ASP A 325 -14.74 -15.15 -9.85
C ASP A 325 -16.02 -14.71 -9.13
N SER A 326 -16.19 -13.39 -8.97
CA SER A 326 -17.28 -12.73 -8.22
C SER A 326 -18.70 -12.97 -8.77
N ASP A 327 -18.84 -13.88 -9.73
CA ASP A 327 -20.10 -14.33 -10.32
C ASP A 327 -20.84 -15.32 -9.39
N VAL A 328 -20.18 -15.81 -8.36
CA VAL A 328 -20.81 -16.46 -7.20
C VAL A 328 -21.73 -15.44 -6.52
N ILE A 329 -22.92 -15.88 -6.09
CA ILE A 329 -23.95 -15.00 -5.55
C ILE A 329 -23.33 -14.15 -4.44
N VAL A 330 -23.45 -12.82 -4.51
CA VAL A 330 -22.88 -11.86 -3.53
C VAL A 330 -23.12 -12.27 -2.07
N ALA A 331 -24.26 -12.92 -1.80
CA ALA A 331 -24.58 -13.47 -0.50
C ALA A 331 -23.66 -14.63 -0.08
N GLU A 332 -23.33 -15.56 -0.98
CA GLU A 332 -22.44 -16.68 -0.70
C GLU A 332 -21.02 -16.19 -0.41
N ALA A 333 -20.50 -15.27 -1.22
CA ALA A 333 -19.19 -14.66 -0.98
C ALA A 333 -19.15 -13.87 0.34
N ALA A 334 -20.24 -13.17 0.69
CA ALA A 334 -20.36 -12.49 1.98
C ALA A 334 -20.37 -13.48 3.15
N THR A 335 -21.11 -14.59 3.04
CA THR A 335 -21.14 -15.63 4.08
C THR A 335 -19.79 -16.35 4.25
N GLY A 336 -19.08 -16.59 3.15
CA GLY A 336 -17.72 -17.13 3.18
C GLY A 336 -16.77 -16.17 3.89
N ALA A 337 -16.83 -14.89 3.56
CA ALA A 337 -16.01 -13.86 4.19
C ALA A 337 -16.32 -13.64 5.68
N GLU A 338 -17.58 -13.75 6.09
CA GLU A 338 -17.97 -13.72 7.51
C GLU A 338 -17.39 -14.91 8.28
N ARG A 339 -17.54 -16.13 7.75
CA ARG A 339 -16.96 -17.33 8.34
C ARG A 339 -15.44 -17.25 8.45
N ILE A 340 -14.75 -16.77 7.41
CA ILE A 340 -13.29 -16.55 7.45
C ILE A 340 -12.95 -15.53 8.54
N SER A 341 -13.72 -14.45 8.65
CA SER A 341 -13.50 -13.41 9.67
C SER A 341 -13.63 -13.98 11.09
N GLU A 342 -14.66 -14.79 11.36
CA GLU A 342 -14.85 -15.46 12.65
C GLU A 342 -13.69 -16.40 12.98
N GLN A 343 -13.21 -17.18 12.01
CA GLN A 343 -12.07 -18.08 12.22
C GLN A 343 -10.77 -17.32 12.50
N ILE A 344 -10.55 -16.18 11.84
CA ILE A 344 -9.41 -15.31 12.12
C ILE A 344 -9.49 -14.76 13.54
N GLU A 345 -10.66 -14.28 13.96
CA GLU A 345 -10.86 -13.72 15.29
C GLU A 345 -10.61 -14.76 16.38
N GLN A 346 -11.16 -15.97 16.24
CA GLN A 346 -10.91 -17.08 17.15
C GLN A 346 -9.42 -17.45 17.22
N LEU A 347 -8.74 -17.54 16.09
CA LEU A 347 -7.33 -17.90 16.06
C LEU A 347 -6.45 -16.81 16.70
N MET A 348 -6.77 -15.53 16.45
CA MET A 348 -6.08 -14.40 17.07
C MET A 348 -6.30 -14.34 18.58
N GLU A 349 -7.51 -14.71 19.05
CA GLU A 349 -7.79 -14.81 20.48
C GLU A 349 -6.91 -15.89 21.12
N ILE A 350 -6.83 -17.07 20.51
CA ILE A 350 -5.97 -18.17 20.98
C ILE A 350 -4.50 -17.74 21.05
N ASP A 351 -3.96 -17.14 19.97
CA ASP A 351 -2.59 -16.62 19.93
C ASP A 351 -2.34 -15.58 21.06
N SER A 352 -3.30 -14.69 21.29
CA SER A 352 -3.19 -13.70 22.37
C SER A 352 -3.22 -14.31 23.77
N LEU A 353 -4.01 -15.38 23.98
CA LEU A 353 -4.08 -16.09 25.25
C LEU A 353 -2.80 -16.90 25.51
N GLU A 354 -2.24 -17.54 24.47
CA GLU A 354 -0.95 -18.22 24.58
C GLU A 354 0.18 -17.25 24.97
N GLU A 355 0.20 -16.06 24.38
CA GLU A 355 1.16 -15.01 24.73
C GLU A 355 0.99 -14.57 26.20
N GLN A 356 -0.24 -14.35 26.65
CA GLN A 356 -0.54 -13.98 28.04
C GLN A 356 -0.12 -15.08 29.03
N TRP A 357 -0.45 -16.35 28.75
CA TRP A 357 -0.04 -17.47 29.58
C TRP A 357 1.46 -17.63 29.64
N ARG A 358 2.17 -17.35 28.54
CA ARG A 358 3.64 -17.36 28.53
C ARG A 358 4.21 -16.30 29.46
N ILE A 359 3.72 -15.06 29.39
CA ILE A 359 4.15 -13.98 30.28
C ILE A 359 3.86 -14.33 31.74
N GLN A 360 2.69 -14.89 32.02
CA GLN A 360 2.32 -15.30 33.37
C GLN A 360 3.20 -16.45 33.89
N ALA A 361 3.52 -17.43 33.04
CA ALA A 361 4.44 -18.52 33.38
C ALA A 361 5.85 -17.98 33.67
N GLU A 362 6.36 -17.05 32.85
CA GLU A 362 7.66 -16.42 33.06
C GLU A 362 7.71 -15.60 34.37
N ALA A 363 6.64 -14.85 34.67
CA ALA A 363 6.52 -14.11 35.93
C ALA A 363 6.46 -15.05 37.14
N ASN A 364 5.75 -16.17 37.03
CA ASN A 364 5.70 -17.19 38.10
C ASN A 364 7.06 -17.86 38.31
N ASP A 365 7.77 -18.22 37.24
CA ASP A 365 9.12 -18.78 37.30
C ASP A 365 10.11 -17.80 37.95
N GLU A 366 9.96 -16.49 37.69
CA GLU A 366 10.76 -15.44 38.33
C GLU A 366 10.41 -15.28 39.81
N ALA A 367 9.12 -15.30 40.16
CA ALA A 367 8.67 -15.26 41.55
C ALA A 367 9.19 -16.47 42.36
N GLU A 368 9.13 -17.69 41.80
CA GLU A 368 9.70 -18.88 42.43
C GLU A 368 11.22 -18.76 42.59
N ARG A 369 11.92 -18.16 41.62
CA ARG A 369 13.35 -17.90 41.73
C ARG A 369 13.66 -16.96 42.90
N LEU A 370 12.89 -15.88 43.06
CA LEU A 370 13.06 -14.90 44.16
C LEU A 370 12.73 -15.51 45.52
N LEU A 371 11.63 -16.24 45.64
CA LEU A 371 11.28 -16.94 46.89
C LEU A 371 12.29 -18.05 47.24
N GLY A 372 12.87 -18.70 46.22
CA GLY A 372 13.95 -19.68 46.38
C GLY A 372 15.27 -19.06 46.84
N SER A 373 15.60 -17.83 46.42
CA SER A 373 16.77 -17.09 46.93
C SER A 373 16.54 -16.57 48.35
N ASP A 374 15.36 -16.04 48.65
CA ASP A 374 15.04 -15.47 49.97
C ASP A 374 14.99 -16.56 51.07
N SER A 375 14.48 -17.74 50.73
CA SER A 375 14.49 -18.91 51.64
C SER A 375 15.89 -19.48 51.87
N SER A 376 16.78 -19.42 50.86
CA SER A 376 18.19 -19.80 51.01
C SER A 376 18.98 -18.80 51.88
N GLU A 377 18.68 -17.50 51.78
CA GLU A 377 19.28 -16.46 52.62
C GLU A 377 18.77 -16.52 54.07
N ALA A 378 17.47 -16.79 54.28
CA ALA A 378 16.91 -16.98 55.61
C ALA A 378 17.50 -18.21 56.34
N LEU A 379 17.68 -19.33 55.64
CA LEU A 379 18.28 -20.55 56.22
C LEU A 379 19.77 -20.41 56.53
N SER A 380 20.49 -19.52 55.83
CA SER A 380 21.90 -19.24 56.13
C SER A 380 22.07 -18.22 57.25
N ALA A 381 21.06 -17.40 57.54
CA ALA A 381 21.02 -16.50 58.70
C ALA A 381 20.64 -17.21 60.02
N GLU A 382 19.91 -18.32 59.98
CA GLU A 382 19.60 -19.15 61.17
C GLU A 382 20.71 -20.16 61.54
N SER A 383 21.73 -20.33 60.69
CA SER A 383 22.86 -21.24 60.93
C SER A 383 24.13 -20.57 61.48
N VAL A 384 24.04 -19.31 61.92
CA VAL A 384 25.09 -18.54 62.61
C VAL A 384 24.60 -18.23 64.02
#